data_AF-A0A518K981-F1
#
_entry.id   AF-A0A518K981-F1
#
_cell.length_a   1.000
_cell.length_b   1.000
_cell.length_c   1.000
_cell.angle_alpha   90.00
_cell.angle_beta   90.00
_cell.angle_gamma   90.00
#
_symmetry.space_group_name_H-M   'P 1'
#
loop_
_entity.id
_entity.type
_entity.pdbx_description
1 polymer ?
#
loop_
_entity_poly.entity_id
_entity_poly.type
_entity_poly.pdbx_seq_one_letter_code
_entity_poly.pdbx_strand_id
1 'polypeptide(L)'
;MSTPSSPLGWRPRLFMAAALSLFVAEAQAFDVFWTAGNSSWMGDNNWDTLAVPDEFYEDVAIINNGGVATLNTTAPDAAGLVLGQSAGESGSLVIQPGGSLNLIEKVAAPALVPPVGVANIGLDGRGTLRVQSGGAFSTTSLDVNAGSTVEIGGGAGVASVVSTDSMYLNGFTITHGPGHVFSADGFIDFEGSSQYIVDLQADTHTTLTTPGGINNLQGLLSIQTSAGYTPTAGDSWTILDGGAITGAGFVVDTALSPVPAGHAYRTRVSDGGNGKVLELSYDRYASLEVNTNTGAVTMMNASGTPIDIIGYSVLSDSGGLNPAGWTSMTEQSVAGWEETAPSPQSLSELNSQGSLALTGTAIQLGNVYVSPQEFGAAPNEVTFEYAVDGATTAVQGLVEYTGTAAANNLLLTVDPVTGDAQLQNGSRFTIDLVGYSILSDFGSLDGDNWTSLESQAVGDWDEAAPAANASFALSELVPDGVATLFPGQAFSLGQMFSLDGVRDLELEFLLMVDGVEEVRTGVVEYGPIPEIVSVPGDYNNDGVVNAADYTVWRDNLGPGSLPNEGGISPGVVDQADYDFWASRYGATAATSTSSAEAVPEPTGLVLLLAGALGRATGQRRR
;
A
#
# COMPACT_ATOMS: atom_id res chain seq x y z
N MET A 1 -62.46 40.30 76.96
CA MET A 1 -63.53 40.87 76.12
C MET A 1 -62.82 41.49 74.93
N SER A 2 -62.87 41.01 73.69
CA SER A 2 -63.86 40.19 72.97
C SER A 2 -63.17 39.61 71.72
N THR A 3 -63.35 38.31 71.46
CA THR A 3 -63.21 37.65 70.12
C THR A 3 -64.50 37.91 69.32
N PRO A 4 -64.60 37.77 67.96
CA PRO A 4 -64.12 36.60 67.19
C PRO A 4 -63.78 36.77 65.67
N SER A 5 -63.48 35.60 65.05
CA SER A 5 -63.77 35.14 63.68
C SER A 5 -62.90 35.54 62.48
N SER A 6 -62.27 34.51 61.88
CA SER A 6 -61.94 34.36 60.46
C SER A 6 -63.21 34.00 59.64
N PRO A 7 -63.29 34.23 58.29
CA PRO A 7 -62.87 33.20 57.32
C PRO A 7 -62.35 33.72 55.94
N LEU A 8 -61.98 32.75 55.10
CA LEU A 8 -61.37 32.77 53.76
C LEU A 8 -62.02 33.67 52.68
N GLY A 9 -61.21 34.10 51.69
CA GLY A 9 -61.66 34.55 50.35
C GLY A 9 -60.50 34.89 49.39
N TRP A 10 -60.45 34.26 48.22
CA TRP A 10 -59.34 34.24 47.24
C TRP A 10 -59.30 35.41 46.23
N ARG A 11 -58.07 35.94 45.99
CA ARG A 11 -57.41 36.43 44.72
C ARG A 11 -57.98 37.66 43.96
N PRO A 12 -57.24 38.34 43.03
CA PRO A 12 -55.78 38.44 42.76
C PRO A 12 -55.26 39.90 42.52
N ARG A 13 -53.93 40.08 42.38
CA ARG A 13 -53.19 40.89 41.36
C ARG A 13 -52.00 41.72 41.90
N LEU A 14 -50.83 41.37 41.34
CA LEU A 14 -49.80 42.25 40.76
C LEU A 14 -49.21 43.37 41.65
N PHE A 15 -47.98 43.16 42.13
CA PHE A 15 -46.74 43.68 41.55
C PHE A 15 -45.61 43.39 42.53
N MET A 16 -44.74 42.44 42.19
CA MET A 16 -43.45 42.28 42.87
C MET A 16 -42.39 42.28 41.79
N ALA A 17 -41.62 43.36 41.75
CA ALA A 17 -40.41 43.45 40.94
C ALA A 17 -39.42 42.41 41.50
N ALA A 18 -39.28 41.29 40.80
CA ALA A 18 -38.15 40.40 40.98
C ALA A 18 -37.00 40.95 40.14
N ALA A 19 -35.95 41.40 40.81
CA ALA A 19 -34.64 41.53 40.18
C ALA A 19 -34.22 40.11 39.77
N LEU A 20 -34.33 39.80 38.48
CA LEU A 20 -33.67 38.65 37.88
C LEU A 20 -32.17 38.96 37.92
N SER A 21 -31.47 38.44 38.92
CA SER A 21 -30.05 38.17 38.76
C SER A 21 -29.96 37.02 37.75
N LEU A 22 -29.76 37.35 36.47
CA LEU A 22 -29.22 36.40 35.51
C LEU A 22 -27.88 35.93 36.07
N PHE A 23 -27.82 34.70 36.53
CA PHE A 23 -26.56 33.98 36.51
C PHE A 23 -26.23 33.82 35.02
N VAL A 24 -25.18 34.51 34.57
CA VAL A 24 -24.46 34.07 33.37
C VAL A 24 -23.85 32.73 33.77
N ALA A 25 -24.44 31.63 33.31
CA ALA A 25 -23.75 30.36 33.35
C ALA A 25 -22.52 30.51 32.45
N GLU A 26 -21.34 30.31 33.03
CA GLU A 26 -20.10 30.19 32.27
C GLU A 26 -20.30 29.01 31.31
N ALA A 27 -20.20 29.25 30.00
CA ALA A 27 -20.21 28.20 28.99
C ALA A 27 -18.99 27.31 29.27
N GLN A 28 -19.22 26.03 29.54
CA GLN A 28 -18.18 25.02 29.53
C GLN A 28 -18.38 24.23 28.24
N ALA A 29 -17.29 23.92 27.54
CA ALA A 29 -17.31 23.03 26.39
C ALA A 29 -18.13 21.77 26.69
N PHE A 30 -19.08 21.45 25.81
CA PHE A 30 -19.92 20.26 25.92
C PHE A 30 -19.58 19.29 24.79
N ASP A 31 -19.37 18.04 25.15
CA ASP A 31 -19.32 16.95 24.18
C ASP A 31 -20.75 16.71 23.66
N VAL A 32 -20.94 16.82 22.34
CA VAL A 32 -22.23 16.63 21.67
C VAL A 32 -22.13 15.38 20.79
N PHE A 33 -22.90 14.36 21.13
CA PHE A 33 -22.76 13.03 20.55
C PHE A 33 -23.74 12.80 19.41
N TRP A 34 -23.21 12.26 18.32
CA TRP A 34 -24.00 11.76 17.20
C TRP A 34 -24.78 10.51 17.62
N THR A 35 -26.06 10.48 17.30
CA THR A 35 -26.99 9.39 17.67
C THR A 35 -27.62 8.69 16.47
N ALA A 36 -27.33 9.16 15.26
CA ALA A 36 -27.86 8.60 14.03
C ALA A 36 -26.87 7.59 13.39
N GLY A 37 -27.36 6.79 12.44
CA GLY A 37 -26.50 6.04 11.52
C GLY A 37 -25.92 6.99 10.46
N ASN A 38 -26.36 6.82 9.21
CA ASN A 38 -26.08 7.77 8.12
C ASN A 38 -27.18 8.84 8.03
N SER A 39 -26.85 10.10 8.29
CA SER A 39 -27.81 11.21 8.27
C SER A 39 -27.15 12.57 8.03
N SER A 40 -27.94 13.64 7.97
CA SER A 40 -27.43 15.01 7.77
C SER A 40 -26.95 15.65 9.07
N TRP A 41 -25.76 16.25 9.06
CA TRP A 41 -25.21 17.03 10.19
C TRP A 41 -26.20 18.07 10.73
N MET A 42 -27.00 18.68 9.84
CA MET A 42 -27.94 19.76 10.16
C MET A 42 -29.24 19.29 10.83
N GLY A 43 -29.42 18.00 11.06
CA GLY A 43 -30.60 17.48 11.74
C GLY A 43 -30.42 17.54 13.25
N ASP A 44 -31.12 18.46 13.92
CA ASP A 44 -31.12 18.59 15.39
C ASP A 44 -31.32 17.25 16.12
N ASN A 45 -32.26 16.42 15.65
CA ASN A 45 -32.57 15.11 16.24
C ASN A 45 -31.48 14.04 16.03
N ASN A 46 -30.42 14.33 15.27
CA ASN A 46 -29.28 13.42 15.11
C ASN A 46 -28.23 13.62 16.21
N TRP A 47 -28.38 14.65 17.04
CA TRP A 47 -27.50 14.96 18.16
C TRP A 47 -28.23 14.70 19.49
N ASP A 48 -27.52 14.18 20.48
CA ASP A 48 -28.07 13.85 21.81
C ASP A 48 -28.61 15.07 22.57
N THR A 49 -28.03 16.25 22.30
CA THR A 49 -28.49 17.55 22.80
C THR A 49 -29.76 18.08 22.10
N LEU A 50 -30.19 17.42 21.01
CA LEU A 50 -31.24 17.90 20.11
C LEU A 50 -30.93 19.26 19.48
N ALA A 51 -29.65 19.54 19.25
CA ALA A 51 -29.16 20.74 18.59
C ALA A 51 -27.86 20.43 17.83
N VAL A 52 -27.68 21.09 16.67
CA VAL A 52 -26.41 21.04 15.93
C VAL A 52 -25.30 21.69 16.78
N PRO A 53 -24.09 21.10 16.84
CA PRO A 53 -22.93 21.67 17.53
C PRO A 53 -22.65 23.11 17.10
N ASP A 54 -22.41 24.00 18.06
CA ASP A 54 -22.21 25.43 17.86
C ASP A 54 -21.11 26.00 18.78
N GLU A 55 -20.24 26.84 18.21
CA GLU A 55 -19.15 27.55 18.90
C GLU A 55 -19.63 28.38 20.11
N PHE A 56 -20.87 28.86 20.07
CA PHE A 56 -21.43 29.72 21.10
C PHE A 56 -21.49 28.99 22.44
N TYR A 57 -21.76 27.68 22.38
CA TYR A 57 -21.78 26.77 23.52
C TYR A 57 -20.46 26.01 23.71
N GLU A 58 -19.45 26.30 22.88
CA GLU A 58 -18.17 25.60 22.86
C GLU A 58 -18.33 24.09 22.60
N ASP A 59 -19.28 23.73 21.73
CA ASP A 59 -19.62 22.33 21.49
C ASP A 59 -18.52 21.60 20.69
N VAL A 60 -18.16 20.41 21.16
CA VAL A 60 -17.30 19.46 20.45
C VAL A 60 -18.18 18.36 19.87
N ALA A 61 -18.18 18.27 18.54
CA ALA A 61 -18.95 17.25 17.83
C ALA A 61 -18.24 15.89 17.91
N ILE A 62 -18.93 14.85 18.41
CA ILE A 62 -18.37 13.50 18.53
C ILE A 62 -19.20 12.51 17.71
N ILE A 63 -18.57 11.83 16.75
CA ILE A 63 -19.20 10.80 15.91
C ILE A 63 -18.50 9.46 16.14
N ASN A 64 -19.25 8.48 16.65
CA ASN A 64 -18.77 7.14 17.01
C ASN A 64 -19.73 6.04 16.48
N ASN A 65 -19.46 4.78 16.80
CA ASN A 65 -20.33 3.62 16.54
C ASN A 65 -20.74 3.43 15.07
N GLY A 66 -19.85 3.74 14.12
CA GLY A 66 -20.12 3.65 12.68
C GLY A 66 -21.04 4.76 12.15
N GLY A 67 -21.27 5.82 12.94
CA GLY A 67 -22.06 6.98 12.55
C GLY A 67 -21.44 7.71 11.34
N VAL A 68 -22.30 8.17 10.43
CA VAL A 68 -21.88 8.94 9.25
C VAL A 68 -22.72 10.21 9.16
N ALA A 69 -22.07 11.36 9.38
CA ALA A 69 -22.68 12.66 9.18
C ALA A 69 -22.38 13.20 7.77
N THR A 70 -23.41 13.66 7.07
CA THR A 70 -23.28 14.31 5.75
C THR A 70 -23.61 15.80 5.84
N LEU A 71 -22.81 16.64 5.21
CA LEU A 71 -22.95 18.10 5.25
C LEU A 71 -22.89 18.69 3.85
N ASN A 72 -23.99 19.28 3.38
CA ASN A 72 -24.12 19.89 2.04
C ASN A 72 -24.52 21.38 2.07
N THR A 73 -24.49 21.97 3.26
CA THR A 73 -24.70 23.40 3.49
C THR A 73 -23.70 23.90 4.54
N THR A 74 -23.61 25.21 4.74
CA THR A 74 -22.77 25.77 5.79
C THR A 74 -23.37 25.45 7.16
N ALA A 75 -22.62 24.67 7.96
CA ALA A 75 -22.91 24.47 9.37
C ALA A 75 -22.54 25.72 10.18
N PRO A 76 -23.13 25.92 11.37
CA PRO A 76 -22.54 26.78 12.38
C PRO A 76 -21.08 26.38 12.64
N ASP A 77 -20.27 27.36 13.00
CA ASP A 77 -18.92 27.08 13.49
C ASP A 77 -19.03 26.24 14.78
N ALA A 78 -18.10 25.32 15.01
CA ALA A 78 -18.07 24.47 16.21
C ALA A 78 -16.71 24.58 16.92
N ALA A 79 -16.63 24.12 18.16
CA ALA A 79 -15.41 24.23 18.95
C ALA A 79 -14.47 23.02 18.76
N GLY A 80 -14.95 21.92 18.19
CA GLY A 80 -14.10 20.77 17.87
C GLY A 80 -14.82 19.65 17.16
N LEU A 81 -14.05 18.68 16.69
CA LEU A 81 -14.55 17.46 16.07
C LEU A 81 -13.74 16.26 16.56
N VAL A 82 -14.42 15.19 16.92
CA VAL A 82 -13.84 13.87 17.19
C VAL A 82 -14.57 12.82 16.36
N LEU A 83 -13.84 12.08 15.54
CA LEU A 83 -14.36 10.95 14.78
C LEU A 83 -13.71 9.66 15.30
N GLY A 84 -14.49 8.71 15.84
CA GLY A 84 -13.94 7.48 16.41
C GLY A 84 -13.13 7.75 17.69
N GLN A 85 -13.83 8.13 18.76
CA GLN A 85 -13.23 8.51 20.04
C GLN A 85 -12.57 7.34 20.78
N SER A 86 -13.20 6.16 20.78
CA SER A 86 -12.79 5.01 21.61
C SER A 86 -12.33 3.81 20.77
N ALA A 87 -11.49 2.95 21.34
CA ALA A 87 -11.06 1.70 20.71
C ALA A 87 -12.24 0.84 20.24
N GLY A 88 -12.18 0.38 18.99
CA GLY A 88 -13.24 -0.40 18.34
C GLY A 88 -14.44 0.42 17.85
N GLU A 89 -14.49 1.73 18.10
CA GLU A 89 -15.50 2.62 17.53
C GLU A 89 -15.00 3.26 16.23
N SER A 90 -15.93 3.60 15.34
CA SER A 90 -15.64 4.37 14.13
C SER A 90 -16.61 5.53 13.94
N GLY A 91 -16.20 6.57 13.22
CA GLY A 91 -17.09 7.68 12.86
C GLY A 91 -16.63 8.44 11.63
N SER A 92 -17.59 9.03 10.91
CA SER A 92 -17.30 9.68 9.63
C SER A 92 -18.03 11.01 9.46
N LEU A 93 -17.33 11.97 8.86
CA LEU A 93 -17.89 13.22 8.34
C LEU A 93 -17.63 13.32 6.84
N VAL A 94 -18.70 13.48 6.06
CA VAL A 94 -18.63 13.70 4.61
C VAL A 94 -19.18 15.09 4.28
N ILE A 95 -18.29 16.00 3.91
CA ILE A 95 -18.63 17.34 3.43
C ILE A 95 -18.78 17.29 1.92
N GLN A 96 -20.02 17.48 1.48
CA GLN A 96 -20.49 17.42 0.10
C GLN A 96 -20.41 18.81 -0.57
N PRO A 97 -20.61 18.91 -1.90
CA PRO A 97 -20.63 20.20 -2.58
C PRO A 97 -21.61 21.18 -1.94
N GLY A 98 -21.15 22.40 -1.61
CA GLY A 98 -21.92 23.43 -0.92
C GLY A 98 -21.91 23.32 0.61
N GLY A 99 -21.37 22.24 1.16
CA GLY A 99 -21.14 22.06 2.59
C GLY A 99 -19.91 22.79 3.10
N SER A 100 -20.01 23.37 4.30
CA SER A 100 -18.82 23.91 4.97
C SER A 100 -18.91 23.79 6.49
N LEU A 101 -17.81 23.44 7.13
CA LEU A 101 -17.67 23.43 8.59
C LEU A 101 -16.36 24.11 8.98
N ASN A 102 -16.43 25.09 9.89
CA ASN A 102 -15.24 25.66 10.52
C ASN A 102 -15.21 25.25 11.99
N LEU A 103 -14.06 24.77 12.43
CA LEU A 103 -13.75 24.60 13.84
C LEU A 103 -12.89 25.79 14.26
N ILE A 104 -13.35 26.53 15.26
CA ILE A 104 -12.66 27.74 15.68
C ILE A 104 -12.33 27.72 17.16
N GLU A 105 -11.17 28.29 17.49
CA GLU A 105 -10.83 28.63 18.85
C GLU A 105 -11.59 29.87 19.33
N LYS A 106 -12.22 29.77 20.50
CA LYS A 106 -12.78 30.93 21.19
C LYS A 106 -11.71 31.69 21.98
N VAL A 107 -11.19 32.76 21.38
CA VAL A 107 -10.09 33.62 21.87
C VAL A 107 -10.41 34.44 23.16
N ALA A 108 -11.45 34.08 23.93
CA ALA A 108 -11.88 34.85 25.12
C ALA A 108 -12.27 34.02 26.35
N ALA A 109 -12.05 32.69 26.36
CA ALA A 109 -12.30 31.88 27.54
C ALA A 109 -11.21 32.14 28.62
N PRO A 110 -11.58 32.32 29.91
CA PRO A 110 -10.60 32.50 30.98
C PRO A 110 -9.74 31.24 31.11
N ALA A 111 -8.43 31.37 30.83
CA ALA A 111 -7.21 30.54 31.01
C ALA A 111 -7.23 29.11 31.65
N LEU A 112 -8.37 28.45 31.82
CA LEU A 112 -8.51 27.13 32.44
C LEU A 112 -9.05 26.06 31.47
N VAL A 113 -9.44 26.43 30.25
CA VAL A 113 -9.71 25.50 29.15
C VAL A 113 -8.83 25.93 27.97
N PRO A 114 -7.76 25.18 27.62
CA PRO A 114 -6.91 25.44 26.47
C PRO A 114 -7.70 25.36 25.14
N PRO A 115 -7.16 25.86 24.01
CA PRO A 115 -7.89 26.05 22.75
C PRO A 115 -8.67 24.83 22.29
N VAL A 116 -9.99 25.00 22.11
CA VAL A 116 -10.86 24.04 21.41
C VAL A 116 -11.09 24.59 20.02
N GLY A 117 -10.49 23.96 19.02
CA GLY A 117 -10.67 24.22 17.59
C GLY A 117 -10.09 23.08 16.74
N VAL A 118 -9.87 21.92 17.37
CA VAL A 118 -9.10 20.78 16.86
C VAL A 118 -10.05 19.77 16.23
N ALA A 119 -9.62 19.19 15.12
CA ALA A 119 -10.21 17.98 14.55
C ALA A 119 -9.33 16.78 14.86
N ASN A 120 -9.85 15.87 15.69
CA ASN A 120 -9.24 14.57 15.97
C ASN A 120 -9.93 13.49 15.14
N ILE A 121 -9.20 12.92 14.19
CA ILE A 121 -9.66 11.86 13.31
C ILE A 121 -9.05 10.55 13.82
N GLY A 122 -9.86 9.79 14.55
CA GLY A 122 -9.53 8.48 15.13
C GLY A 122 -8.71 8.50 16.41
N LEU A 123 -9.21 9.10 17.49
CA LEU A 123 -8.45 9.26 18.74
C LEU A 123 -7.90 7.92 19.28
N ASP A 124 -8.77 7.05 19.81
CA ASP A 124 -8.43 5.64 20.08
C ASP A 124 -9.14 4.68 19.10
N GLY A 125 -10.10 5.20 18.30
CA GLY A 125 -10.88 4.46 17.30
C GLY A 125 -10.47 4.78 15.86
N ARG A 126 -11.42 4.71 14.92
CA ARG A 126 -11.19 5.14 13.53
C ARG A 126 -12.06 6.31 13.10
N GLY A 127 -11.44 7.30 12.49
CA GLY A 127 -12.14 8.44 11.92
C GLY A 127 -12.00 8.49 10.40
N THR A 128 -13.05 8.96 9.71
CA THR A 128 -12.96 9.33 8.29
C THR A 128 -13.51 10.73 8.07
N LEU A 129 -12.64 11.66 7.71
CA LEU A 129 -13.02 12.97 7.19
C LEU A 129 -12.90 12.97 5.66
N ARG A 130 -14.02 13.18 4.96
CA ARG A 130 -14.03 13.31 3.50
C ARG A 130 -14.58 14.66 3.09
N VAL A 131 -13.80 15.44 2.33
CA VAL A 131 -14.21 16.73 1.78
C VAL A 131 -14.24 16.63 0.25
N GLN A 132 -15.45 16.52 -0.29
CA GLN A 132 -15.68 16.37 -1.72
C GLN A 132 -15.47 17.70 -2.47
N SER A 133 -15.23 17.64 -3.78
CA SER A 133 -15.13 18.85 -4.63
C SER A 133 -16.30 19.81 -4.40
N GLY A 134 -16.00 21.04 -4.00
CA GLY A 134 -16.99 22.07 -3.67
C GLY A 134 -17.43 22.12 -2.20
N GLY A 135 -16.89 21.25 -1.34
CA GLY A 135 -17.00 21.32 0.12
C GLY A 135 -15.80 22.04 0.75
N ALA A 136 -15.97 22.54 1.98
CA ALA A 136 -14.91 23.21 2.73
C ALA A 136 -14.85 22.79 4.20
N PHE A 137 -13.64 22.59 4.70
CA PHE A 137 -13.33 22.32 6.09
C PHE A 137 -12.20 23.23 6.56
N SER A 138 -12.38 23.88 7.72
CA SER A 138 -11.35 24.67 8.37
C SER A 138 -11.23 24.26 9.84
N THR A 139 -10.03 24.20 10.37
CA THR A 139 -9.78 23.88 11.77
C THR A 139 -8.55 24.64 12.28
N THR A 140 -8.38 24.76 13.59
CA THR A 140 -7.15 25.28 14.17
C THR A 140 -6.02 24.26 14.03
N SER A 141 -6.27 22.98 14.34
CA SER A 141 -5.30 21.91 14.13
C SER A 141 -6.00 20.63 13.72
N LEU A 142 -5.40 19.89 12.78
CA LEU A 142 -5.91 18.62 12.28
C LEU A 142 -4.97 17.49 12.73
N ASP A 143 -5.50 16.60 13.57
CA ASP A 143 -4.84 15.37 14.01
C ASP A 143 -5.49 14.18 13.31
N VAL A 144 -4.75 13.51 12.44
CA VAL A 144 -5.17 12.25 11.80
C VAL A 144 -4.35 11.13 12.40
N ASN A 145 -4.98 10.33 13.24
CA ASN A 145 -4.32 9.22 13.93
C ASN A 145 -4.20 7.98 13.02
N ALA A 146 -3.44 7.00 13.48
CA ALA A 146 -3.19 5.77 12.73
C ALA A 146 -4.50 5.04 12.36
N GLY A 147 -4.54 4.48 11.15
CA GLY A 147 -5.73 3.78 10.61
C GLY A 147 -6.93 4.65 10.28
N SER A 148 -6.81 5.98 10.40
CA SER A 148 -7.86 6.95 10.12
C SER A 148 -7.58 7.75 8.85
N THR A 149 -8.61 8.33 8.25
CA THR A 149 -8.52 8.88 6.90
C THR A 149 -8.93 10.34 6.84
N VAL A 150 -8.11 11.14 6.16
CA VAL A 150 -8.51 12.42 5.57
C VAL A 150 -8.45 12.31 4.06
N GLU A 151 -9.57 12.58 3.39
CA GLU A 151 -9.71 12.52 1.93
C GLU A 151 -10.21 13.86 1.39
N ILE A 152 -9.52 14.40 0.37
CA ILE A 152 -9.90 15.65 -0.29
C ILE A 152 -10.04 15.47 -1.81
N GLY A 153 -11.18 15.95 -2.33
CA GLY A 153 -11.44 16.09 -3.75
C GLY A 153 -12.46 15.11 -4.32
N GLY A 154 -12.33 14.84 -5.63
CA GLY A 154 -13.20 13.95 -6.39
C GLY A 154 -14.36 14.68 -7.09
N GLY A 155 -14.35 14.64 -8.43
CA GLY A 155 -15.36 15.30 -9.28
C GLY A 155 -15.08 16.78 -9.54
N ALA A 156 -16.05 17.52 -10.07
CA ALA A 156 -15.88 18.92 -10.48
C ALA A 156 -16.08 19.90 -9.32
N GLY A 157 -15.17 20.87 -9.17
CA GLY A 157 -15.20 21.91 -8.13
C GLY A 157 -13.88 21.98 -7.36
N VAL A 158 -13.82 22.85 -6.35
CA VAL A 158 -12.65 23.01 -5.48
C VAL A 158 -13.05 22.54 -4.09
N ALA A 159 -12.46 21.45 -3.59
CA ALA A 159 -12.49 21.11 -2.18
C ALA A 159 -11.45 21.93 -1.41
N SER A 160 -11.71 22.21 -0.14
CA SER A 160 -10.79 22.94 0.73
C SER A 160 -10.68 22.29 2.11
N VAL A 161 -9.46 22.00 2.55
CA VAL A 161 -9.13 21.58 3.93
C VAL A 161 -8.00 22.48 4.42
N VAL A 162 -8.26 23.29 5.43
CA VAL A 162 -7.30 24.27 5.95
C VAL A 162 -7.12 24.12 7.45
N SER A 163 -5.87 24.02 7.89
CA SER A 163 -5.47 24.18 9.29
C SER A 163 -4.83 25.57 9.49
N THR A 164 -5.34 26.35 10.44
CA THR A 164 -4.79 27.69 10.74
C THR A 164 -3.58 27.65 11.68
N ASP A 165 -3.22 26.46 12.16
CA ASP A 165 -1.96 26.17 12.83
C ASP A 165 -1.35 24.92 12.18
N SER A 166 -1.39 23.77 12.82
CA SER A 166 -0.57 22.62 12.41
C SER A 166 -1.42 21.40 12.00
N MET A 167 -0.82 20.50 11.21
CA MET A 167 -1.40 19.19 10.86
C MET A 167 -0.46 18.08 11.31
N TYR A 168 -1.01 17.02 11.89
CA TYR A 168 -0.32 15.78 12.21
C TYR A 168 -1.00 14.63 11.48
N LEU A 169 -0.25 13.92 10.66
CA LEU A 169 -0.76 12.93 9.71
C LEU A 169 -0.09 11.59 9.98
N ASN A 170 -0.78 10.71 10.71
CA ASN A 170 -0.32 9.34 11.05
C ASN A 170 -1.12 8.24 10.35
N GLY A 171 -2.29 8.60 9.80
CA GLY A 171 -3.15 7.70 9.04
C GLY A 171 -3.03 7.90 7.53
N PHE A 172 -4.16 7.75 6.85
CA PHE A 172 -4.29 7.95 5.41
C PHE A 172 -4.58 9.40 5.08
N THR A 173 -3.73 9.95 4.22
CA THR A 173 -3.99 11.22 3.54
C THR A 173 -4.27 10.91 2.09
N ILE A 174 -5.43 11.32 1.55
CA ILE A 174 -5.82 11.01 0.18
C ILE A 174 -6.12 12.31 -0.57
N THR A 175 -5.46 12.50 -1.71
CA THR A 175 -5.66 13.67 -2.58
C THR A 175 -6.04 13.23 -3.99
N HIS A 176 -7.12 13.80 -4.53
CA HIS A 176 -7.63 13.47 -5.86
C HIS A 176 -7.39 14.59 -6.86
N GLY A 177 -6.60 14.32 -7.90
CA GLY A 177 -6.39 15.25 -9.02
C GLY A 177 -5.95 16.67 -8.62
N PRO A 178 -5.95 17.62 -9.57
CA PRO A 178 -5.52 18.99 -9.32
C PRO A 178 -6.63 19.93 -8.84
N GLY A 179 -6.22 21.05 -8.25
CA GLY A 179 -7.07 22.23 -8.07
C GLY A 179 -7.81 22.31 -6.74
N HIS A 180 -7.47 21.47 -5.76
CA HIS A 180 -7.98 21.58 -4.39
C HIS A 180 -7.03 22.38 -3.49
N VAL A 181 -7.56 22.85 -2.36
CA VAL A 181 -6.78 23.57 -1.35
C VAL A 181 -6.58 22.65 -0.16
N PHE A 182 -5.34 22.26 0.10
CA PHE A 182 -4.99 21.49 1.29
C PHE A 182 -3.75 22.11 1.95
N SER A 183 -3.92 22.75 3.10
CA SER A 183 -2.85 23.56 3.67
C SER A 183 -2.87 23.72 5.18
N ALA A 184 -1.69 23.92 5.76
CA ALA A 184 -1.50 24.32 7.16
C ALA A 184 -0.70 25.63 7.23
N ASP A 185 -1.12 26.59 8.05
CA ASP A 185 -0.40 27.87 8.24
C ASP A 185 0.90 27.72 9.06
N GLY A 186 0.93 26.74 9.97
CA GLY A 186 2.03 26.38 10.85
C GLY A 186 2.97 25.37 10.22
N PHE A 187 2.88 24.11 10.63
CA PHE A 187 3.67 23.01 10.06
C PHE A 187 2.80 21.79 9.73
N ILE A 188 3.37 20.85 8.98
CA ILE A 188 2.79 19.53 8.71
C ILE A 188 3.78 18.48 9.21
N ASP A 189 3.30 17.50 9.97
CA ASP A 189 4.11 16.40 10.48
C ASP A 189 3.58 15.06 9.98
N PHE A 190 4.45 14.25 9.37
CA PHE A 190 4.13 12.88 8.95
C PHE A 190 4.62 11.89 10.02
N GLU A 191 3.70 11.17 10.65
CA GLU A 191 4.05 10.22 11.71
C GLU A 191 4.30 8.80 11.17
N GLY A 192 4.72 7.88 12.04
CA GLY A 192 5.35 6.61 11.65
C GLY A 192 4.50 5.67 10.81
N SER A 193 3.17 5.68 10.95
CA SER A 193 2.26 4.84 10.16
C SER A 193 1.61 5.57 8.98
N SER A 194 2.09 6.77 8.64
CA SER A 194 1.46 7.61 7.63
C SER A 194 1.48 6.97 6.23
N GLN A 195 0.35 7.07 5.55
CA GLN A 195 0.21 6.67 4.15
C GLN A 195 -0.37 7.84 3.36
N TYR A 196 0.39 8.35 2.39
CA TYR A 196 -0.09 9.39 1.48
C TYR A 196 -0.49 8.75 0.15
N ILE A 197 -1.78 8.77 -0.16
CA ILE A 197 -2.33 8.29 -1.44
C ILE A 197 -2.49 9.48 -2.39
N VAL A 198 -1.77 9.41 -3.50
CA VAL A 198 -1.83 10.37 -4.61
C VAL A 198 -2.64 9.73 -5.73
N ASP A 199 -3.88 10.15 -5.90
CA ASP A 199 -4.75 9.72 -7.00
C ASP A 199 -4.59 10.67 -8.20
N LEU A 200 -3.74 10.27 -9.13
CA LEU A 200 -3.39 11.00 -10.34
C LEU A 200 -4.54 10.94 -11.36
N GLN A 201 -5.06 12.12 -11.71
CA GLN A 201 -6.14 12.29 -12.69
C GLN A 201 -5.77 13.24 -13.84
N ALA A 202 -4.59 13.88 -13.78
CA ALA A 202 -4.07 14.83 -14.76
C ALA A 202 -2.54 14.98 -14.63
N ASP A 203 -1.93 15.79 -15.50
CA ASP A 203 -0.51 16.17 -15.49
C ASP A 203 -0.14 17.18 -14.38
N THR A 204 -1.08 17.51 -13.50
CA THR A 204 -0.91 18.31 -12.29
C THR A 204 -1.71 17.68 -11.16
N HIS A 205 -1.31 17.95 -9.91
CA HIS A 205 -1.91 17.35 -8.73
C HIS A 205 -2.14 18.39 -7.63
N THR A 206 -3.05 18.11 -6.70
CA THR A 206 -3.25 18.91 -5.50
C THR A 206 -2.01 18.81 -4.60
N THR A 207 -1.45 19.95 -4.24
CA THR A 207 -0.26 20.03 -3.39
C THR A 207 -0.67 20.30 -1.95
N LEU A 208 -0.19 19.47 -1.02
CA LEU A 208 -0.30 19.75 0.40
C LEU A 208 0.75 20.80 0.79
N THR A 209 0.30 21.96 1.28
CA THR A 209 1.11 23.18 1.33
C THR A 209 1.22 23.76 2.73
N THR A 210 2.40 24.24 3.11
CA THR A 210 2.61 25.04 4.33
C THR A 210 3.77 26.04 4.17
N PRO A 211 3.70 27.26 4.73
CA PRO A 211 4.86 28.14 4.78
C PRO A 211 5.91 27.69 5.81
N GLY A 212 5.56 26.81 6.76
CA GLY A 212 6.49 26.27 7.75
C GLY A 212 7.16 24.96 7.30
N GLY A 213 7.54 24.12 8.27
CA GLY A 213 8.21 22.85 7.98
C GLY A 213 7.22 21.75 7.61
N ILE A 214 7.62 20.89 6.68
CA ILE A 214 7.10 19.53 6.55
C ILE A 214 8.11 18.60 7.22
N ASN A 215 7.72 18.04 8.35
CA ASN A 215 8.60 17.30 9.26
C ASN A 215 8.32 15.80 9.20
N ASN A 216 9.32 15.03 9.63
CA ASN A 216 9.29 13.56 9.75
C ASN A 216 8.75 12.83 8.52
N LEU A 217 9.01 13.34 7.32
CA LEU A 217 8.58 12.70 6.07
C LEU A 217 9.07 11.24 6.04
N GLN A 218 8.14 10.30 6.21
CA GLN A 218 8.35 8.86 6.32
C GLN A 218 7.02 8.15 5.99
N GLY A 219 7.02 6.82 5.93
CA GLY A 219 5.82 6.04 5.61
C GLY A 219 5.69 5.78 4.11
N LEU A 220 4.48 5.42 3.66
CA LEU A 220 4.22 5.01 2.28
C LEU A 220 3.65 6.15 1.44
N LEU A 221 4.14 6.30 0.21
CA LEU A 221 3.52 7.10 -0.85
C LEU A 221 2.87 6.15 -1.86
N SER A 222 1.57 5.93 -1.72
CA SER A 222 0.79 5.06 -2.60
C SER A 222 0.33 5.81 -3.83
N ILE A 223 0.63 5.28 -5.01
CA ILE A 223 0.23 5.88 -6.28
C ILE A 223 -0.98 5.17 -6.85
N GLN A 224 -2.03 5.95 -7.11
CA GLN A 224 -3.23 5.51 -7.79
C GLN A 224 -3.44 6.37 -9.05
N THR A 225 -4.03 5.77 -10.07
CA THR A 225 -4.51 6.49 -11.26
C THR A 225 -5.99 6.26 -11.41
N SER A 226 -6.77 7.33 -11.57
CA SER A 226 -8.20 7.23 -11.82
C SER A 226 -8.65 8.21 -12.91
N ALA A 227 -9.97 8.35 -13.11
CA ALA A 227 -10.56 9.19 -14.16
C ALA A 227 -10.06 8.87 -15.60
N GLY A 228 -9.49 7.68 -15.82
CA GLY A 228 -8.92 7.28 -17.10
C GLY A 228 -7.57 7.93 -17.44
N TYR A 229 -6.91 8.56 -16.46
CA TYR A 229 -5.58 9.13 -16.64
C TYR A 229 -4.52 8.03 -16.69
N THR A 230 -3.55 8.18 -17.59
CA THR A 230 -2.41 7.28 -17.71
C THR A 230 -1.16 8.14 -17.81
N PRO A 231 -0.28 8.10 -16.80
CA PRO A 231 0.98 8.82 -16.80
C PRO A 231 1.84 8.52 -18.02
N THR A 232 2.52 9.55 -18.51
CA THR A 232 3.50 9.46 -19.58
C THR A 232 4.89 9.74 -19.03
N ALA A 233 5.90 8.99 -19.50
CA ALA A 233 7.26 9.16 -19.01
C ALA A 233 7.77 10.58 -19.28
N GLY A 234 8.26 11.22 -18.23
CA GLY A 234 8.60 12.65 -18.17
C GLY A 234 7.59 13.49 -17.37
N ASP A 235 6.42 12.93 -17.03
CA ASP A 235 5.45 13.61 -16.17
C ASP A 235 6.00 13.79 -14.75
N SER A 236 5.64 14.91 -14.13
CA SER A 236 6.07 15.29 -12.78
C SER A 236 4.97 16.10 -12.07
N TRP A 237 4.77 15.81 -10.79
CA TRP A 237 3.77 16.44 -9.94
C TRP A 237 4.42 16.98 -8.67
N THR A 238 4.13 18.23 -8.32
CA THR A 238 4.43 18.76 -6.99
C THR A 238 3.35 18.28 -6.02
N ILE A 239 3.72 17.39 -5.10
CA ILE A 239 2.77 16.79 -4.15
C ILE A 239 2.87 17.40 -2.75
N LEU A 240 4.03 17.97 -2.38
CA LEU A 240 4.24 18.73 -1.15
C LEU A 240 4.98 20.04 -1.43
N ASP A 241 4.62 21.11 -0.71
CA ASP A 241 5.30 22.41 -0.75
C ASP A 241 5.43 22.98 0.68
N GLY A 242 6.67 23.05 1.18
CA GLY A 242 7.01 23.49 2.53
C GLY A 242 8.15 24.51 2.56
N GLY A 243 8.24 25.32 3.61
CA GLY A 243 9.43 26.13 3.89
C GLY A 243 10.70 25.29 4.11
N ALA A 244 10.53 24.06 4.63
CA ALA A 244 11.55 23.00 4.65
C ALA A 244 10.87 21.63 4.53
N ILE A 245 11.59 20.62 4.04
CA ILE A 245 11.15 19.22 4.03
C ILE A 245 12.25 18.40 4.70
N THR A 246 11.91 17.68 5.78
CA THR A 246 12.84 16.86 6.56
C THR A 246 12.24 15.48 6.85
N GLY A 247 13.09 14.46 7.00
CA GLY A 247 12.67 13.06 7.17
C GLY A 247 13.50 12.11 6.31
N ALA A 248 13.20 10.82 6.38
CA ALA A 248 13.84 9.80 5.56
C ALA A 248 13.31 9.77 4.11
N GLY A 249 12.15 10.40 3.86
CA GLY A 249 11.40 10.31 2.61
C GLY A 249 10.35 9.21 2.66
N PHE A 250 9.41 9.25 1.71
CA PHE A 250 8.43 8.17 1.54
C PHE A 250 9.05 6.97 0.83
N VAL A 251 8.57 5.78 1.17
CA VAL A 251 8.70 4.59 0.33
C VAL A 251 7.58 4.62 -0.70
N VAL A 252 7.93 4.59 -1.99
CA VAL A 252 6.95 4.65 -3.09
C VAL A 252 6.32 3.27 -3.30
N ASP A 253 4.99 3.22 -3.25
CA ASP A 253 4.18 2.02 -3.42
C ASP A 253 3.30 2.15 -4.66
N THR A 254 3.42 1.19 -5.58
CA THR A 254 2.74 1.19 -6.88
C THR A 254 1.70 0.08 -7.02
N ALA A 255 1.36 -0.63 -5.94
CA ALA A 255 0.45 -1.78 -6.04
C ALA A 255 -0.96 -1.41 -6.51
N LEU A 256 -1.41 -0.15 -6.30
CA LEU A 256 -2.70 0.34 -6.79
C LEU A 256 -2.68 0.82 -8.26
N SER A 257 -1.49 1.01 -8.84
CA SER A 257 -1.32 1.41 -10.24
C SER A 257 -0.04 0.74 -10.80
N PRO A 258 -0.14 -0.54 -11.22
CA PRO A 258 1.01 -1.30 -11.68
C PRO A 258 1.78 -0.58 -12.78
N VAL A 259 3.10 -0.55 -12.64
CA VAL A 259 3.98 0.19 -13.53
C VAL A 259 4.53 -0.74 -14.63
N PRO A 260 4.50 -0.35 -15.92
CA PRO A 260 5.13 -1.13 -16.98
C PRO A 260 6.63 -1.32 -16.73
N ALA A 261 7.17 -2.46 -17.17
CA ALA A 261 8.60 -2.75 -17.03
C ALA A 261 9.48 -1.60 -17.57
N GLY A 262 10.57 -1.30 -16.85
CA GLY A 262 11.48 -0.21 -17.18
C GLY A 262 10.92 1.20 -16.95
N HIS A 263 9.83 1.34 -16.19
CA HIS A 263 9.31 2.62 -15.71
C HIS A 263 9.27 2.62 -14.18
N ALA A 264 9.31 3.80 -13.56
CA ALA A 264 9.10 3.92 -12.13
C ALA A 264 8.62 5.32 -11.75
N TYR A 265 7.95 5.40 -10.60
CA TYR A 265 7.74 6.64 -9.87
C TYR A 265 8.91 6.88 -8.93
N ARG A 266 9.37 8.13 -8.84
CA ARG A 266 10.40 8.54 -7.89
C ARG A 266 10.10 9.89 -7.29
N THR A 267 10.51 10.07 -6.05
CA THR A 267 10.41 11.35 -5.38
C THR A 267 11.74 12.08 -5.38
N ARG A 268 11.71 13.40 -5.51
CA ARG A 268 12.87 14.26 -5.36
C ARG A 268 12.49 15.52 -4.60
N VAL A 269 13.31 15.88 -3.62
CA VAL A 269 13.23 17.20 -2.98
C VAL A 269 14.05 18.20 -3.79
N SER A 270 13.45 19.33 -4.14
CA SER A 270 14.11 20.41 -4.87
C SER A 270 13.76 21.80 -4.27
N ASP A 271 14.51 22.83 -4.66
CA ASP A 271 14.20 24.22 -4.28
C ASP A 271 13.00 24.71 -5.10
N GLY A 272 11.96 25.23 -4.43
CA GLY A 272 10.74 25.71 -5.08
C GLY A 272 9.69 26.16 -4.07
N GLY A 273 8.57 26.72 -4.56
CA GLY A 273 7.42 27.06 -3.72
C GLY A 273 7.74 27.97 -2.53
N ASN A 274 7.30 27.54 -1.34
CA ASN A 274 7.59 28.16 -0.04
C ASN A 274 9.04 27.98 0.44
N GLY A 275 9.81 27.10 -0.20
CA GLY A 275 11.23 26.88 0.07
C GLY A 275 11.74 25.57 -0.52
N LYS A 276 11.01 24.48 -0.25
CA LYS A 276 11.28 23.12 -0.72
C LYS A 276 9.99 22.48 -1.24
N VAL A 277 10.10 21.77 -2.35
CA VAL A 277 9.01 20.96 -2.89
C VAL A 277 9.40 19.49 -2.95
N LEU A 278 8.44 18.59 -2.72
CA LEU A 278 8.57 17.18 -3.07
C LEU A 278 7.90 16.95 -4.42
N GLU A 279 8.73 16.64 -5.41
CA GLU A 279 8.29 16.29 -6.76
C GLU A 279 8.17 14.76 -6.86
N LEU A 280 7.03 14.26 -7.31
CA LEU A 280 6.84 12.90 -7.77
C LEU A 280 7.03 12.90 -9.30
N SER A 281 7.91 12.07 -9.83
CA SER A 281 8.14 11.96 -11.29
C SER A 281 7.91 10.53 -11.75
N TYR A 282 7.34 10.37 -12.95
CA TYR A 282 7.20 9.09 -13.63
C TYR A 282 8.11 9.07 -14.86
N ASP A 283 9.09 8.18 -14.91
CA ASP A 283 10.05 8.13 -16.02
C ASP A 283 10.57 6.71 -16.31
N ARG A 284 11.42 6.61 -17.33
CA ARG A 284 12.04 5.38 -17.83
C ARG A 284 13.39 5.14 -17.18
N TYR A 285 13.64 3.89 -16.83
CA TYR A 285 14.88 3.46 -16.20
C TYR A 285 15.39 2.16 -16.80
N ALA A 286 16.72 2.03 -16.91
CA ALA A 286 17.34 0.72 -17.09
C ALA A 286 17.18 -0.09 -15.79
N SER A 287 17.06 -1.41 -15.92
CA SER A 287 16.93 -2.33 -14.80
C SER A 287 18.12 -3.29 -14.73
N LEU A 288 18.39 -3.74 -13.50
CA LEU A 288 19.31 -4.82 -13.20
C LEU A 288 18.48 -5.96 -12.59
N GLU A 289 18.33 -7.05 -13.34
CA GLU A 289 17.70 -8.26 -12.82
C GLU A 289 18.74 -9.08 -12.05
N VAL A 290 18.45 -9.42 -10.80
CA VAL A 290 19.31 -10.19 -9.90
C VAL A 290 18.64 -11.51 -9.57
N ASN A 291 19.12 -12.60 -10.17
CA ASN A 291 18.63 -13.93 -9.87
C ASN A 291 19.27 -14.43 -8.57
N THR A 292 18.50 -14.43 -7.49
CA THR A 292 18.95 -14.79 -6.14
C THR A 292 19.29 -16.28 -5.98
N ASN A 293 18.80 -17.14 -6.86
CA ASN A 293 19.08 -18.58 -6.83
C ASN A 293 20.42 -18.93 -7.46
N THR A 294 20.77 -18.29 -8.59
CA THR A 294 21.98 -18.59 -9.37
C THR A 294 23.12 -17.59 -9.14
N GLY A 295 22.79 -16.41 -8.60
CA GLY A 295 23.70 -15.27 -8.52
C GLY A 295 23.85 -14.51 -9.84
N ALA A 296 23.15 -14.92 -10.91
CA ALA A 296 23.23 -14.27 -12.21
C ALA A 296 22.65 -12.86 -12.17
N VAL A 297 23.36 -11.91 -12.78
CA VAL A 297 22.96 -10.51 -12.87
C VAL A 297 22.87 -10.10 -14.33
N THR A 298 21.75 -9.49 -14.71
CA THR A 298 21.47 -9.08 -16.09
C THR A 298 21.08 -7.61 -16.13
N MET A 299 21.73 -6.82 -16.98
CA MET A 299 21.30 -5.45 -17.28
C MET A 299 20.32 -5.44 -18.45
N MET A 300 19.23 -4.70 -18.31
CA MET A 300 18.16 -4.63 -19.30
C MET A 300 17.61 -3.21 -19.44
N ASN A 301 16.91 -2.97 -20.54
CA ASN A 301 16.08 -1.78 -20.72
C ASN A 301 14.72 -2.18 -21.29
N ALA A 302 13.75 -2.38 -20.41
CA ALA A 302 12.41 -2.77 -20.79
C ALA A 302 11.49 -1.59 -21.18
N SER A 303 11.99 -0.34 -21.12
CA SER A 303 11.17 0.86 -21.36
C SER A 303 10.71 1.06 -22.81
N GLY A 304 11.25 0.26 -23.75
CA GLY A 304 10.96 0.34 -25.19
C GLY A 304 11.62 1.53 -25.92
N THR A 305 12.32 2.42 -25.21
CA THR A 305 13.09 3.52 -25.79
C THR A 305 14.57 3.33 -25.48
N PRO A 306 15.49 3.39 -26.47
CA PRO A 306 16.91 3.21 -26.20
C PRO A 306 17.46 4.21 -25.16
N ILE A 307 18.29 3.72 -24.24
CA ILE A 307 19.03 4.54 -23.28
C ILE A 307 20.51 4.46 -23.64
N ASP A 308 21.10 5.57 -24.04
CA ASP A 308 22.51 5.64 -24.45
C ASP A 308 23.41 5.79 -23.22
N ILE A 309 23.92 4.67 -22.70
CA ILE A 309 24.76 4.66 -21.52
C ILE A 309 26.24 4.88 -21.86
N ILE A 310 26.95 5.60 -20.99
CA ILE A 310 28.40 5.82 -21.07
C ILE A 310 29.14 5.18 -19.88
N GLY A 311 28.43 4.59 -18.93
CA GLY A 311 29.01 3.91 -17.79
C GLY A 311 27.95 3.25 -16.92
N TYR A 312 28.37 2.30 -16.09
CA TYR A 312 27.50 1.68 -15.09
C TYR A 312 28.28 1.23 -13.86
N SER A 313 27.55 1.07 -12.76
CA SER A 313 28.03 0.51 -11.50
C SER A 313 27.00 -0.45 -10.91
N VAL A 314 27.46 -1.64 -10.53
CA VAL A 314 26.75 -2.54 -9.62
C VAL A 314 27.44 -2.41 -8.27
N LEU A 315 26.70 -2.00 -7.26
CA LEU A 315 27.20 -1.64 -5.93
C LEU A 315 26.57 -2.53 -4.87
N SER A 316 27.30 -2.82 -3.79
CA SER A 316 26.77 -3.49 -2.60
C SER A 316 27.53 -3.05 -1.35
N ASP A 317 26.89 -2.29 -0.48
CA ASP A 317 27.52 -1.76 0.73
C ASP A 317 27.95 -2.87 1.70
N SER A 318 27.24 -4.01 1.71
CA SER A 318 27.58 -5.18 2.53
C SER A 318 28.74 -6.02 1.97
N GLY A 319 29.25 -5.70 0.77
CA GLY A 319 30.27 -6.51 0.10
C GLY A 319 29.71 -7.80 -0.52
N GLY A 320 28.43 -7.79 -0.94
CA GLY A 320 27.71 -8.94 -1.46
C GLY A 320 27.99 -9.31 -2.92
N LEU A 321 29.01 -8.74 -3.56
CA LEU A 321 29.35 -9.02 -4.96
C LEU A 321 30.49 -10.05 -5.08
N ASN A 322 30.48 -10.79 -6.19
CA ASN A 322 31.49 -11.77 -6.58
C ASN A 322 32.28 -11.27 -7.82
N PRO A 323 33.43 -10.57 -7.62
CA PRO A 323 34.27 -10.10 -8.71
C PRO A 323 34.72 -11.19 -9.68
N ALA A 324 34.93 -12.42 -9.21
CA ALA A 324 35.39 -13.52 -10.05
C ALA A 324 34.28 -14.10 -10.96
N GLY A 325 33.02 -13.82 -10.65
CA GLY A 325 31.87 -14.21 -11.46
C GLY A 325 31.37 -13.12 -12.42
N TRP A 326 31.99 -11.92 -12.37
CA TRP A 326 31.64 -10.81 -13.25
C TRP A 326 32.13 -11.08 -14.68
N THR A 327 31.24 -10.84 -15.64
CA THR A 327 31.53 -10.90 -17.08
C THR A 327 31.34 -9.50 -17.65
N SER A 328 32.41 -8.71 -17.64
CA SER A 328 32.38 -7.29 -17.99
C SER A 328 32.13 -7.05 -19.49
N MET A 329 31.78 -5.83 -19.88
CA MET A 329 31.68 -5.39 -21.28
C MET A 329 33.06 -5.45 -21.96
N THR A 330 34.13 -5.12 -21.25
CA THR A 330 35.51 -5.30 -21.72
C THR A 330 35.78 -6.77 -22.08
N GLU A 331 35.43 -7.72 -21.21
CA GLU A 331 35.60 -9.16 -21.46
C GLU A 331 34.69 -9.67 -22.58
N GLN A 332 33.49 -9.10 -22.71
CA GLN A 332 32.57 -9.33 -23.83
C GLN A 332 33.01 -8.66 -25.15
N SER A 333 34.20 -8.03 -25.17
CA SER A 333 34.76 -7.35 -26.34
C SER A 333 33.92 -6.19 -26.88
N VAL A 334 33.16 -5.52 -26.01
CA VAL A 334 32.44 -4.30 -26.36
C VAL A 334 33.43 -3.14 -26.42
N ALA A 335 33.49 -2.47 -27.58
CA ALA A 335 34.52 -1.46 -27.84
C ALA A 335 34.39 -0.21 -26.94
N GLY A 336 35.53 0.26 -26.42
CA GLY A 336 35.65 1.53 -25.67
C GLY A 336 35.31 1.45 -24.19
N TRP A 337 34.87 0.29 -23.70
CA TRP A 337 34.59 0.06 -22.27
C TRP A 337 35.86 -0.32 -21.53
N GLU A 338 36.04 0.29 -20.35
CA GLU A 338 37.17 0.06 -19.46
C GLU A 338 36.67 -0.26 -18.05
N GLU A 339 37.19 -1.35 -17.49
CA GLU A 339 36.97 -1.74 -16.10
C GLU A 339 37.64 -0.79 -15.11
N THR A 340 36.91 -0.51 -14.03
CA THR A 340 37.51 -0.03 -12.79
C THR A 340 38.02 -1.23 -11.97
N ALA A 341 38.75 -0.99 -10.87
CA ALA A 341 39.24 -2.09 -10.03
C ALA A 341 38.05 -2.81 -9.34
N PRO A 342 37.71 -4.06 -9.72
CA PRO A 342 36.55 -4.73 -9.18
C PRO A 342 36.77 -5.14 -7.72
N SER A 343 35.71 -5.07 -6.92
CA SER A 343 35.72 -5.43 -5.51
C SER A 343 34.37 -6.04 -5.11
N PRO A 344 34.28 -6.73 -3.96
CA PRO A 344 33.00 -7.21 -3.45
C PRO A 344 31.96 -6.10 -3.19
N GLN A 345 32.37 -4.83 -3.16
CA GLN A 345 31.49 -3.68 -2.95
C GLN A 345 31.09 -2.96 -4.25
N SER A 346 31.86 -3.12 -5.32
CA SER A 346 31.68 -2.32 -6.53
C SER A 346 32.27 -3.01 -7.74
N LEU A 347 31.45 -3.10 -8.79
CA LEU A 347 31.80 -3.53 -10.13
C LEU A 347 31.32 -2.44 -11.10
N SER A 348 32.25 -1.72 -11.72
CA SER A 348 31.92 -0.57 -12.56
C SER A 348 32.75 -0.54 -13.83
N GLU A 349 32.12 -0.12 -14.93
CA GLU A 349 32.80 0.19 -16.18
C GLU A 349 32.38 1.56 -16.72
N LEU A 350 33.27 2.17 -17.51
CA LEU A 350 33.04 3.44 -18.18
C LEU A 350 33.45 3.33 -19.65
N ASN A 351 32.70 3.99 -20.53
CA ASN A 351 33.09 4.26 -21.89
C ASN A 351 33.34 5.77 -22.07
N SER A 352 34.61 6.16 -22.13
CA SER A 352 34.99 7.58 -22.26
C SER A 352 34.98 8.09 -23.70
N GLN A 353 34.78 7.22 -24.69
CA GLN A 353 34.97 7.51 -26.12
C GLN A 353 33.67 7.39 -26.94
N GLY A 354 32.58 6.94 -26.32
CA GLY A 354 31.28 6.76 -26.96
C GLY A 354 30.21 6.28 -25.98
N SER A 355 29.08 5.86 -26.52
CA SER A 355 27.93 5.34 -25.76
C SER A 355 27.49 3.97 -26.28
N LEU A 356 26.77 3.25 -25.44
CA LEU A 356 26.08 2.01 -25.78
C LEU A 356 24.57 2.22 -25.67
N ALA A 357 23.85 2.04 -26.77
CA ALA A 357 22.40 2.07 -26.76
C ALA A 357 21.83 0.79 -26.13
N LEU A 358 21.27 0.88 -24.93
CA LEU A 358 20.48 -0.20 -24.34
C LEU A 358 19.13 -0.26 -25.04
N THR A 359 18.94 -1.19 -25.97
CA THR A 359 17.74 -1.31 -26.82
C THR A 359 16.73 -2.38 -26.37
N GLY A 360 16.94 -2.95 -25.17
CA GLY A 360 16.12 -4.02 -24.58
C GLY A 360 16.67 -5.42 -24.73
N THR A 361 17.76 -5.60 -25.48
CA THR A 361 18.53 -6.86 -25.43
C THR A 361 19.23 -6.95 -24.08
N ALA A 362 19.01 -8.06 -23.37
CA ALA A 362 19.64 -8.35 -22.10
C ALA A 362 21.17 -8.46 -22.23
N ILE A 363 21.89 -7.81 -21.31
CA ILE A 363 23.34 -7.93 -21.18
C ILE A 363 23.66 -8.69 -19.90
N GLN A 364 24.18 -9.89 -20.07
CA GLN A 364 24.56 -10.76 -18.96
C GLN A 364 25.86 -10.26 -18.34
N LEU A 365 25.83 -9.96 -17.05
CA LEU A 365 27.01 -9.55 -16.27
C LEU A 365 27.63 -10.70 -15.48
N GLY A 366 27.08 -11.92 -15.61
CA GLY A 366 27.59 -13.14 -14.98
C GLY A 366 27.05 -13.37 -13.56
N ASN A 367 27.66 -14.31 -12.84
CA ASN A 367 27.26 -14.73 -11.49
C ASN A 367 27.86 -13.80 -10.43
N VAL A 368 27.39 -12.55 -10.45
CA VAL A 368 27.88 -11.43 -9.66
C VAL A 368 27.30 -11.41 -8.24
N TYR A 369 26.05 -11.84 -8.06
CA TYR A 369 25.37 -11.76 -6.77
C TYR A 369 25.74 -12.93 -5.86
N VAL A 370 26.10 -12.65 -4.61
CA VAL A 370 26.32 -13.68 -3.59
C VAL A 370 25.03 -13.88 -2.79
N SER A 371 24.40 -15.04 -2.95
CA SER A 371 23.17 -15.37 -2.21
C SER A 371 23.41 -15.51 -0.69
N PRO A 372 22.41 -15.18 0.15
CA PRO A 372 22.48 -15.42 1.59
C PRO A 372 22.77 -16.89 1.95
N GLN A 373 23.62 -17.14 2.95
CA GLN A 373 24.03 -18.50 3.34
C GLN A 373 23.14 -19.13 4.43
N GLU A 374 22.22 -18.35 5.01
CA GLU A 374 21.29 -18.80 6.05
C GLU A 374 19.88 -18.22 5.82
N PHE A 375 18.86 -18.92 6.30
CA PHE A 375 17.46 -18.49 6.22
C PHE A 375 17.19 -17.27 7.11
N GLY A 376 16.45 -16.29 6.59
CA GLY A 376 16.12 -15.04 7.28
C GLY A 376 17.26 -14.03 7.34
N ALA A 377 18.46 -14.38 6.83
CA ALA A 377 19.52 -13.39 6.66
C ALA A 377 19.09 -12.38 5.58
N ALA A 378 19.25 -11.09 5.86
CA ALA A 378 18.90 -10.04 4.91
C ALA A 378 19.61 -10.29 3.55
N PRO A 379 18.89 -10.23 2.42
CA PRO A 379 19.52 -10.33 1.11
C PRO A 379 20.59 -9.25 0.97
N ASN A 380 21.69 -9.57 0.27
CA ASN A 380 22.68 -8.55 -0.04
C ASN A 380 22.01 -7.46 -0.86
N GLU A 381 22.07 -6.22 -0.40
CA GLU A 381 21.51 -5.12 -1.17
C GLU A 381 22.42 -4.81 -2.34
N VAL A 382 21.84 -4.80 -3.52
CA VAL A 382 22.44 -4.36 -4.78
C VAL A 382 21.84 -3.02 -5.15
N THR A 383 22.70 -2.04 -5.39
CA THR A 383 22.32 -0.78 -6.04
C THR A 383 22.87 -0.77 -7.46
N PHE A 384 22.05 -0.29 -8.39
CA PHE A 384 22.43 -0.12 -9.78
C PHE A 384 22.47 1.36 -10.13
N GLU A 385 23.57 1.82 -10.72
CA GLU A 385 23.70 3.16 -11.26
C GLU A 385 24.21 3.09 -12.70
N TYR A 386 23.76 4.02 -13.55
CA TYR A 386 24.29 4.18 -14.90
C TYR A 386 24.41 5.66 -15.27
N ALA A 387 25.40 5.97 -16.10
CA ALA A 387 25.59 7.30 -16.66
C ALA A 387 25.04 7.33 -18.09
N VAL A 388 24.28 8.37 -18.43
CA VAL A 388 23.72 8.58 -19.76
C VAL A 388 24.55 9.62 -20.51
N ASP A 389 24.73 9.44 -21.82
CA ASP A 389 25.43 10.43 -22.65
C ASP A 389 24.77 11.82 -22.53
N GLY A 390 25.58 12.85 -22.34
CA GLY A 390 25.12 14.23 -22.12
C GLY A 390 24.46 14.53 -20.76
N ALA A 391 24.23 13.54 -19.89
CA ALA A 391 23.76 13.77 -18.52
C ALA A 391 24.91 14.23 -17.60
N THR A 392 24.60 15.08 -16.63
CA THR A 392 25.59 15.62 -15.68
C THR A 392 25.76 14.80 -14.41
N THR A 393 24.83 13.88 -14.14
CA THR A 393 24.83 12.99 -12.97
C THR A 393 24.46 11.58 -13.39
N ALA A 394 24.95 10.59 -12.65
CA ALA A 394 24.47 9.22 -12.80
C ALA A 394 22.98 9.14 -12.44
N VAL A 395 22.31 8.18 -13.08
CA VAL A 395 20.93 7.81 -12.84
C VAL A 395 20.95 6.51 -12.04
N GLN A 396 20.26 6.48 -10.90
CA GLN A 396 20.01 5.24 -10.20
C GLN A 396 19.07 4.38 -11.07
N GLY A 397 19.43 3.16 -11.41
CA GLY A 397 18.55 2.26 -12.14
C GLY A 397 17.57 1.53 -11.24
N LEU A 398 16.77 0.64 -11.83
CA LEU A 398 15.92 -0.29 -11.08
C LEU A 398 16.73 -1.54 -10.75
N VAL A 399 16.46 -2.15 -9.60
CA VAL A 399 16.98 -3.46 -9.24
C VAL A 399 15.79 -4.37 -9.00
N GLU A 400 15.71 -5.44 -9.76
CA GLU A 400 14.61 -6.41 -9.71
C GLU A 400 15.19 -7.75 -9.25
N TYR A 401 14.85 -8.16 -8.03
CA TYR A 401 15.25 -9.48 -7.53
C TYR A 401 14.31 -10.55 -8.07
N THR A 402 14.89 -11.62 -8.60
CA THR A 402 14.14 -12.79 -9.09
C THR A 402 14.63 -14.06 -8.42
N GLY A 403 13.85 -15.12 -8.55
CA GLY A 403 14.12 -16.41 -7.91
C GLY A 403 13.49 -16.56 -6.53
N THR A 404 13.50 -17.79 -6.04
CA THR A 404 12.81 -18.19 -4.81
C THR A 404 13.43 -17.61 -3.55
N ALA A 405 14.63 -17.01 -3.59
CA ALA A 405 15.29 -16.40 -2.43
C ALA A 405 15.28 -14.87 -2.43
N ALA A 406 14.34 -14.23 -3.16
CA ALA A 406 14.22 -12.77 -3.21
C ALA A 406 13.92 -12.16 -1.82
N ALA A 407 12.99 -12.76 -1.06
CA ALA A 407 12.72 -12.37 0.33
C ALA A 407 13.73 -13.00 1.31
N ASN A 408 14.24 -14.21 0.99
CA ASN A 408 15.01 -15.08 1.86
C ASN A 408 14.37 -15.29 3.24
N ASN A 409 13.05 -15.36 3.30
CA ASN A 409 12.27 -15.49 4.52
C ASN A 409 10.93 -16.21 4.23
N LEU A 410 10.10 -16.42 5.26
CA LEU A 410 8.69 -16.76 5.07
C LEU A 410 7.97 -15.51 4.55
N LEU A 411 7.32 -15.64 3.40
CA LEU A 411 6.70 -14.55 2.66
C LEU A 411 5.19 -14.72 2.67
N LEU A 412 4.47 -13.66 3.08
CA LEU A 412 3.04 -13.51 2.88
C LEU A 412 2.82 -12.49 1.76
N THR A 413 2.36 -12.92 0.59
CA THR A 413 1.90 -12.01 -0.46
C THR A 413 0.40 -11.81 -0.32
N VAL A 414 -0.06 -10.56 -0.37
CA VAL A 414 -1.48 -10.18 -0.23
C VAL A 414 -1.88 -9.30 -1.40
N ASP A 415 -2.94 -9.68 -2.11
CA ASP A 415 -3.54 -8.86 -3.14
C ASP A 415 -4.63 -7.97 -2.54
N PRO A 416 -4.39 -6.66 -2.33
CA PRO A 416 -5.38 -5.76 -1.75
C PRO A 416 -6.56 -5.48 -2.69
N VAL A 417 -6.48 -5.88 -3.96
CA VAL A 417 -7.55 -5.70 -4.96
C VAL A 417 -8.53 -6.86 -4.93
N THR A 418 -8.06 -8.09 -4.71
CA THR A 418 -8.90 -9.30 -4.68
C THR A 418 -9.17 -9.81 -3.26
N GLY A 419 -8.35 -9.39 -2.29
CA GLY A 419 -8.34 -9.90 -0.91
C GLY A 419 -7.56 -11.20 -0.75
N ASP A 420 -7.07 -11.79 -1.85
CA ASP A 420 -6.35 -13.06 -1.82
C ASP A 420 -5.01 -12.93 -1.07
N ALA A 421 -4.58 -14.00 -0.42
CA ALA A 421 -3.23 -14.10 0.13
C ALA A 421 -2.58 -15.46 -0.18
N GLN A 422 -1.26 -15.47 -0.14
CA GLN A 422 -0.42 -16.65 -0.33
C GLN A 422 0.74 -16.65 0.67
N LEU A 423 0.91 -17.78 1.37
CA LEU A 423 2.07 -18.04 2.21
C LEU A 423 3.09 -18.85 1.42
N GLN A 424 4.33 -18.39 1.36
CA GLN A 424 5.40 -19.03 0.61
C GLN A 424 6.69 -19.10 1.43
N ASN A 425 7.41 -20.22 1.34
CA ASN A 425 8.82 -20.23 1.70
C ASN A 425 9.62 -19.47 0.62
N GLY A 426 9.72 -18.16 0.78
CA GLY A 426 10.47 -17.26 -0.09
C GLY A 426 11.98 -17.35 0.10
N SER A 427 12.51 -18.55 0.36
CA SER A 427 13.94 -18.82 0.51
C SER A 427 14.40 -20.01 -0.33
N ARG A 428 15.73 -20.21 -0.38
CA ARG A 428 16.38 -21.40 -0.97
C ARG A 428 16.59 -22.55 0.04
N PHE A 429 16.14 -22.38 1.28
CA PHE A 429 16.37 -23.33 2.36
C PHE A 429 15.11 -24.15 2.59
N THR A 430 15.28 -25.44 2.86
CA THR A 430 14.22 -26.22 3.51
C THR A 430 14.12 -25.73 4.96
N ILE A 431 12.91 -25.41 5.40
CA ILE A 431 12.63 -24.89 6.74
C ILE A 431 11.62 -25.78 7.45
N ASP A 432 11.72 -25.86 8.77
CA ASP A 432 10.77 -26.60 9.62
C ASP A 432 9.99 -25.61 10.47
N LEU A 433 8.69 -25.48 10.22
CA LEU A 433 7.79 -24.57 10.93
C LEU A 433 7.04 -25.29 12.06
N VAL A 434 6.87 -24.60 13.18
CA VAL A 434 6.00 -25.04 14.29
C VAL A 434 4.67 -24.27 14.28
N GLY A 435 4.63 -23.08 13.71
CA GLY A 435 3.41 -22.28 13.66
C GLY A 435 3.64 -20.94 12.96
N TYR A 436 2.55 -20.28 12.59
CA TYR A 436 2.56 -18.90 12.10
C TYR A 436 1.36 -18.11 12.62
N SER A 437 1.47 -16.78 12.60
CA SER A 437 0.42 -15.83 12.94
C SER A 437 0.48 -14.64 12.00
N ILE A 438 -0.66 -14.31 11.42
CA ILE A 438 -0.86 -13.10 10.62
C ILE A 438 -1.66 -12.14 11.47
N LEU A 439 -1.07 -11.00 11.79
CA LEU A 439 -1.59 -10.01 12.73
C LEU A 439 -2.04 -8.76 11.96
N SER A 440 -3.01 -8.05 12.50
CA SER A 440 -3.48 -6.75 12.01
C SER A 440 -3.90 -5.88 13.18
N ASP A 441 -3.21 -4.77 13.39
CA ASP A 441 -3.59 -3.76 14.39
C ASP A 441 -4.91 -3.07 14.03
N PHE A 442 -5.20 -3.01 12.73
CA PHE A 442 -6.34 -2.36 12.13
C PHE A 442 -7.37 -3.34 11.57
N GLY A 443 -7.51 -4.53 12.15
CA GLY A 443 -8.68 -5.36 11.89
C GLY A 443 -8.90 -5.69 10.40
N SER A 444 -7.82 -5.72 9.60
CA SER A 444 -7.84 -5.79 8.14
C SER A 444 -8.03 -7.23 7.62
N LEU A 445 -8.17 -8.20 8.52
CA LEU A 445 -8.32 -9.61 8.17
C LEU A 445 -9.80 -9.98 7.99
N ASP A 446 -10.05 -10.88 7.05
CA ASP A 446 -11.33 -11.52 6.79
C ASP A 446 -11.21 -13.02 7.07
N GLY A 447 -11.32 -13.38 8.35
CA GLY A 447 -11.25 -14.79 8.75
C GLY A 447 -12.44 -15.64 8.33
N ASP A 448 -13.54 -15.06 7.81
CA ASP A 448 -14.64 -15.84 7.25
C ASP A 448 -14.27 -16.42 5.88
N ASN A 449 -13.36 -15.78 5.14
CA ASN A 449 -12.88 -16.19 3.82
C ASN A 449 -11.43 -16.71 3.82
N TRP A 450 -10.84 -16.87 5.00
CA TRP A 450 -9.52 -17.48 5.17
C TRP A 450 -9.57 -18.99 4.89
N THR A 451 -8.66 -19.46 4.04
CA THR A 451 -8.48 -20.87 3.72
C THR A 451 -7.23 -21.37 4.45
N SER A 452 -7.38 -21.79 5.70
CA SER A 452 -6.29 -22.30 6.55
C SER A 452 -5.64 -23.57 5.98
N LEU A 453 -4.41 -23.89 6.39
CA LEU A 453 -3.71 -25.13 6.03
C LEU A 453 -4.41 -26.36 6.64
N GLU A 454 -4.97 -26.22 7.84
CA GLU A 454 -5.85 -27.24 8.45
C GLU A 454 -7.04 -27.54 7.52
N SER A 455 -7.76 -26.51 7.05
CA SER A 455 -8.93 -26.69 6.16
C SER A 455 -8.57 -27.32 4.81
N GLN A 456 -7.32 -27.16 4.39
CA GLN A 456 -6.76 -27.76 3.18
C GLN A 456 -6.25 -29.19 3.39
N ALA A 457 -6.29 -29.70 4.63
CA ALA A 457 -5.70 -30.97 5.04
C ALA A 457 -4.20 -31.08 4.68
N VAL A 458 -3.48 -29.97 4.79
CA VAL A 458 -2.03 -29.93 4.66
C VAL A 458 -1.43 -30.35 6.00
N GLY A 459 -0.66 -31.44 6.03
CA GLY A 459 0.08 -31.87 7.22
C GLY A 459 -0.78 -32.05 8.47
N ASP A 460 -0.18 -31.75 9.63
CA ASP A 460 -0.81 -31.79 10.96
C ASP A 460 -1.00 -30.37 11.52
N TRP A 461 -1.40 -29.42 10.66
CA TRP A 461 -1.71 -28.04 11.06
C TRP A 461 -3.07 -27.96 11.77
N ASP A 462 -3.13 -27.18 12.85
CA ASP A 462 -4.32 -26.86 13.64
C ASP A 462 -4.51 -25.33 13.74
N GLU A 463 -5.74 -24.85 13.56
CA GLU A 463 -6.12 -23.46 13.77
C GLU A 463 -5.98 -23.05 15.26
N ALA A 464 -5.23 -21.98 15.52
CA ALA A 464 -4.86 -21.55 16.85
C ALA A 464 -5.52 -20.22 17.30
N ALA A 465 -6.31 -19.57 16.45
CA ALA A 465 -6.96 -18.28 16.75
C ALA A 465 -8.45 -18.42 17.11
N PRO A 466 -8.94 -17.78 18.20
CA PRO A 466 -10.37 -17.75 18.51
C PRO A 466 -11.13 -16.87 17.51
N ALA A 467 -12.26 -17.35 16.98
CA ALA A 467 -13.09 -16.65 15.98
C ALA A 467 -13.47 -15.19 16.32
N ALA A 468 -13.47 -14.81 17.60
CA ALA A 468 -13.72 -13.43 18.03
C ALA A 468 -12.62 -12.43 17.62
N ASN A 469 -11.42 -12.93 17.26
CA ASN A 469 -10.26 -12.13 16.86
C ASN A 469 -9.93 -12.28 15.37
N ALA A 470 -10.81 -12.92 14.58
CA ALA A 470 -10.56 -13.26 13.17
C ALA A 470 -10.26 -12.05 12.26
N SER A 471 -10.60 -10.82 12.70
CA SER A 471 -10.23 -9.59 12.01
C SER A 471 -8.84 -9.07 12.38
N PHE A 472 -8.28 -9.46 13.53
CA PHE A 472 -7.02 -8.95 14.07
C PHE A 472 -5.89 -9.98 14.10
N ALA A 473 -6.20 -11.28 14.10
CA ALA A 473 -5.22 -12.34 14.05
C ALA A 473 -5.77 -13.62 13.40
N LEU A 474 -5.00 -14.20 12.49
CA LEU A 474 -5.19 -15.55 11.93
C LEU A 474 -3.94 -16.37 12.20
N SER A 475 -4.06 -17.50 12.90
CA SER A 475 -2.91 -18.26 13.39
C SER A 475 -3.12 -19.76 13.21
N GLU A 476 -2.06 -20.48 12.85
CA GLU A 476 -2.02 -21.94 12.85
C GLU A 476 -0.76 -22.45 13.55
N LEU A 477 -0.84 -23.64 14.13
CA LEU A 477 0.26 -24.32 14.81
C LEU A 477 0.31 -25.79 14.35
N VAL A 478 1.48 -26.41 14.39
CA VAL A 478 1.68 -27.86 14.33
C VAL A 478 1.90 -28.35 15.76
N PRO A 479 0.88 -28.92 16.45
CA PRO A 479 0.96 -29.20 17.88
C PRO A 479 1.98 -30.28 18.24
N ASP A 480 2.14 -31.27 17.36
CA ASP A 480 3.00 -32.44 17.55
C ASP A 480 4.04 -32.51 16.42
N GLY A 481 5.06 -31.63 16.46
CA GLY A 481 6.22 -31.73 15.58
C GLY A 481 6.49 -30.46 14.78
N VAL A 482 6.77 -30.64 13.48
CA VAL A 482 7.09 -29.55 12.55
C VAL A 482 6.46 -29.82 11.19
N ALA A 483 6.08 -28.76 10.48
CA ALA A 483 5.79 -28.78 9.05
C ALA A 483 7.03 -28.36 8.27
N THR A 484 7.59 -29.28 7.50
CA THR A 484 8.72 -28.99 6.60
C THR A 484 8.21 -28.30 5.34
N LEU A 485 8.72 -27.10 5.06
CA LEU A 485 8.48 -26.36 3.83
C LEU A 485 9.74 -26.36 2.97
N PHE A 486 9.58 -26.78 1.72
CA PHE A 486 10.65 -26.76 0.73
C PHE A 486 10.85 -25.36 0.14
N PRO A 487 12.04 -25.04 -0.41
CA PRO A 487 12.28 -23.77 -1.09
C PRO A 487 11.16 -23.42 -2.07
N GLY A 488 10.60 -22.22 -2.06
CA GLY A 488 9.55 -21.82 -3.03
C GLY A 488 8.16 -22.44 -2.82
N GLN A 489 8.00 -23.45 -1.96
CA GLN A 489 6.71 -24.06 -1.67
C GLN A 489 5.72 -23.00 -1.18
N ALA A 490 4.54 -22.96 -1.80
CA ALA A 490 3.52 -21.95 -1.56
C ALA A 490 2.13 -22.56 -1.32
N PHE A 491 1.33 -21.85 -0.52
CA PHE A 491 -0.04 -22.20 -0.19
C PHE A 491 -0.94 -20.97 -0.35
N SER A 492 -2.08 -21.13 -1.01
CA SER A 492 -3.11 -20.09 -1.00
C SER A 492 -3.79 -20.06 0.38
N LEU A 493 -4.01 -18.86 0.89
CA LEU A 493 -4.75 -18.62 2.13
C LEU A 493 -6.16 -18.06 1.87
N GLY A 494 -6.62 -18.09 0.62
CA GLY A 494 -7.91 -17.54 0.20
C GLY A 494 -7.99 -16.02 0.36
N GLN A 495 -9.22 -15.49 0.37
CA GLN A 495 -9.51 -14.06 0.42
C GLN A 495 -9.46 -13.52 1.87
N MET A 496 -8.33 -13.71 2.55
CA MET A 496 -8.18 -13.39 3.96
C MET A 496 -7.95 -11.89 4.25
N PHE A 497 -7.77 -11.04 3.23
CA PHE A 497 -7.60 -9.60 3.40
C PHE A 497 -8.89 -8.84 3.04
N SER A 498 -9.32 -7.95 3.93
CA SER A 498 -10.47 -7.10 3.68
C SER A 498 -10.16 -6.07 2.59
N LEU A 499 -11.04 -5.94 1.59
CA LEU A 499 -10.87 -4.95 0.50
C LEU A 499 -10.90 -3.49 0.98
N ASP A 500 -11.48 -3.24 2.16
CA ASP A 500 -11.49 -1.95 2.83
C ASP A 500 -10.44 -1.89 3.97
N GLY A 501 -9.62 -2.94 4.10
CA GLY A 501 -8.57 -3.10 5.10
C GLY A 501 -7.38 -2.18 4.87
N VAL A 502 -6.69 -1.86 5.96
CA VAL A 502 -5.43 -1.13 5.93
C VAL A 502 -4.31 -2.09 5.55
N ARG A 503 -3.25 -1.60 4.91
CA ARG A 503 -2.04 -2.39 4.66
C ARG A 503 -1.16 -2.43 5.90
N ASP A 504 -1.57 -3.21 6.89
CA ASP A 504 -0.96 -3.26 8.22
C ASP A 504 -0.61 -4.69 8.69
N LEU A 505 -0.61 -5.66 7.78
CA LEU A 505 -0.39 -7.03 8.20
C LEU A 505 1.05 -7.24 8.65
N GLU A 506 1.22 -7.96 9.74
CA GLU A 506 2.49 -8.51 10.21
C GLU A 506 2.42 -10.03 10.17
N LEU A 507 3.51 -10.68 9.74
CA LEU A 507 3.67 -12.12 9.77
C LEU A 507 4.69 -12.49 10.85
N GLU A 508 4.27 -13.27 11.84
CA GLU A 508 5.15 -13.92 12.82
C GLU A 508 5.12 -15.43 12.61
N PHE A 509 6.22 -16.12 12.90
CA PHE A 509 6.28 -17.58 12.83
C PHE A 509 7.27 -18.18 13.82
N LEU A 510 7.05 -19.46 14.13
CA LEU A 510 7.93 -20.28 14.95
C LEU A 510 8.73 -21.20 14.04
N LEU A 511 10.05 -20.99 14.01
CA LEU A 511 10.99 -21.80 13.25
C LEU A 511 11.71 -22.79 14.16
N MET A 512 11.81 -24.06 13.75
CA MET A 512 12.66 -25.04 14.41
C MET A 512 14.09 -24.96 13.86
N VAL A 513 15.05 -24.60 14.71
CA VAL A 513 16.48 -24.54 14.36
C VAL A 513 17.26 -25.40 15.35
N ASP A 514 17.91 -26.46 14.85
CA ASP A 514 18.72 -27.39 15.67
C ASP A 514 17.99 -27.93 16.92
N GLY A 515 16.67 -28.12 16.82
CA GLY A 515 15.82 -28.62 17.91
C GLY A 515 15.36 -27.57 18.92
N VAL A 516 15.50 -26.28 18.59
CA VAL A 516 15.02 -25.13 19.38
C VAL A 516 14.01 -24.33 18.57
N GLU A 517 12.90 -23.97 19.20
CA GLU A 517 11.90 -23.07 18.63
C GLU A 517 12.37 -21.61 18.74
N GLU A 518 12.38 -20.91 17.61
CA GLU A 518 12.70 -19.49 17.52
C GLU A 518 11.50 -18.73 16.96
N VAL A 519 11.09 -17.66 17.66
CA VAL A 519 10.13 -16.69 17.12
C VAL A 519 10.85 -15.81 16.10
N ARG A 520 10.29 -15.70 14.90
CA ARG A 520 10.81 -14.89 13.81
C ARG A 520 9.68 -14.09 13.16
N THR A 521 10.05 -12.96 12.56
CA THR A 521 9.15 -12.14 11.75
C THR A 521 9.37 -12.48 10.28
N GLY A 522 8.28 -12.72 9.56
CA GLY A 522 8.26 -12.94 8.12
C GLY A 522 8.27 -11.63 7.34
N VAL A 523 8.11 -11.75 6.03
CA VAL A 523 7.96 -10.61 5.12
C VAL A 523 6.51 -10.58 4.65
N VAL A 524 5.91 -9.38 4.62
CA VAL A 524 4.59 -9.14 4.03
C VAL A 524 4.77 -8.26 2.80
N GLU A 525 4.27 -8.71 1.66
CA GLU A 525 4.28 -7.96 0.40
C GLU A 525 2.84 -7.76 -0.11
N TYR A 526 2.52 -6.53 -0.51
CA TYR A 526 1.22 -6.21 -1.12
C TYR A 526 1.34 -6.13 -2.64
N GLY A 527 0.55 -6.94 -3.34
CA GLY A 527 0.59 -7.01 -4.80
C GLY A 527 -0.17 -8.23 -5.33
N PRO A 528 -0.25 -8.38 -6.66
CA PRO A 528 -0.92 -9.52 -7.27
C PRO A 528 -0.29 -10.84 -6.80
N ILE A 529 -1.14 -11.82 -6.49
CA ILE A 529 -0.68 -13.15 -6.05
C ILE A 529 0.10 -13.84 -7.18
N PRO A 530 1.34 -14.30 -6.93
CA PRO A 530 2.07 -15.14 -7.87
C PRO A 530 1.27 -16.41 -8.17
N GLU A 531 1.09 -16.75 -9.46
CA GLU A 531 0.42 -17.99 -9.82
C GLU A 531 1.17 -19.19 -9.22
N ILE A 532 0.47 -20.04 -8.47
CA ILE A 532 0.97 -21.35 -8.08
C ILE A 532 0.96 -22.22 -9.33
N VAL A 533 2.04 -22.16 -10.12
CA VAL A 533 2.17 -22.96 -11.33
C VAL A 533 2.43 -24.41 -10.93
N SER A 534 1.39 -25.24 -10.92
CA SER A 534 1.54 -26.67 -10.67
C SER A 534 2.39 -27.30 -11.78
N VAL A 535 3.58 -27.80 -11.44
CA VAL A 535 4.42 -28.54 -12.39
C VAL A 535 4.14 -30.03 -12.20
N PRO A 536 3.62 -30.76 -13.20
CA PRO A 536 3.37 -32.18 -13.03
C PRO A 536 4.67 -32.94 -12.70
N GLY A 537 4.69 -33.64 -11.57
CA GLY A 537 5.86 -34.32 -11.02
C GLY A 537 6.59 -33.57 -9.90
N ASP A 538 6.20 -32.32 -9.63
CA ASP A 538 6.70 -31.49 -8.53
C ASP A 538 5.82 -31.76 -7.30
N TYR A 539 6.26 -32.71 -6.49
CA TYR A 539 5.52 -33.26 -5.37
C TYR A 539 5.63 -32.39 -4.12
N ASN A 540 6.57 -31.44 -4.08
CA ASN A 540 6.66 -30.47 -2.99
C ASN A 540 6.10 -29.08 -3.33
N ASN A 541 5.56 -28.89 -4.55
CA ASN A 541 5.05 -27.61 -5.07
C ASN A 541 6.10 -26.48 -5.04
N ASP A 542 7.40 -26.78 -5.22
CA ASP A 542 8.45 -25.76 -5.28
C ASP A 542 8.61 -25.08 -6.65
N GLY A 543 7.80 -25.49 -7.62
CA GLY A 543 7.82 -25.04 -9.01
C GLY A 543 8.90 -25.73 -9.85
N VAL A 544 9.64 -26.71 -9.31
CA VAL A 544 10.75 -27.40 -9.98
C VAL A 544 10.81 -28.89 -9.62
N VAL A 545 10.63 -29.76 -10.61
CA VAL A 545 10.82 -31.21 -10.43
C VAL A 545 12.31 -31.52 -10.22
N ASN A 546 12.73 -31.80 -9.00
CA ASN A 546 14.10 -32.05 -8.59
C ASN A 546 14.23 -33.20 -7.56
N ALA A 547 15.38 -33.32 -6.92
CA ALA A 547 15.66 -34.40 -5.96
C ALA A 547 14.88 -34.28 -4.64
N ALA A 548 14.35 -33.09 -4.31
CA ALA A 548 13.49 -32.88 -3.15
C ALA A 548 12.14 -33.60 -3.31
N ASP A 549 11.54 -33.59 -4.50
CA ASP A 549 10.28 -34.31 -4.78
C ASP A 549 10.40 -35.82 -4.58
N TYR A 550 11.59 -36.37 -4.84
CA TYR A 550 11.85 -37.79 -4.60
C TYR A 550 11.66 -38.15 -3.12
N THR A 551 12.03 -37.25 -2.21
CA THR A 551 11.83 -37.49 -0.78
C THR A 551 10.36 -37.46 -0.41
N VAL A 552 9.58 -36.53 -0.97
CA VAL A 552 8.12 -36.49 -0.79
C VAL A 552 7.45 -37.76 -1.32
N TRP A 553 7.81 -38.22 -2.51
CA TRP A 553 7.32 -39.49 -3.05
C TRP A 553 7.62 -40.67 -2.12
N ARG A 554 8.89 -40.78 -1.71
CA ARG A 554 9.37 -41.92 -0.93
C ARG A 554 8.68 -41.98 0.45
N ASP A 555 8.49 -40.83 1.07
CA ASP A 555 7.95 -40.74 2.43
C ASP A 555 6.43 -41.00 2.46
N ASN A 556 5.75 -40.85 1.32
CA ASN A 556 4.31 -41.09 1.18
C ASN A 556 3.95 -42.46 0.55
N LEU A 557 4.92 -43.38 0.36
CA LEU A 557 4.68 -44.71 -0.25
C LEU A 557 3.55 -45.49 0.42
N GLY A 558 2.50 -45.82 -0.35
CA GLY A 558 1.31 -46.55 0.15
C GLY A 558 0.00 -45.80 -0.12
N PRO A 559 -1.06 -46.04 0.67
CA PRO A 559 -2.32 -45.33 0.51
C PRO A 559 -2.15 -43.82 0.71
N GLY A 560 -2.59 -43.01 -0.24
CA GLY A 560 -2.40 -41.55 -0.22
C GLY A 560 -2.45 -40.95 -1.62
N SER A 561 -2.11 -39.67 -1.74
CA SER A 561 -1.93 -38.98 -3.02
C SER A 561 -0.77 -38.01 -2.91
N LEU A 562 -0.08 -37.74 -4.02
CA LEU A 562 0.97 -36.72 -4.07
C LEU A 562 0.43 -35.42 -4.70
N PRO A 563 0.91 -34.25 -4.24
CA PRO A 563 0.74 -33.00 -4.98
C PRO A 563 1.23 -33.18 -6.42
N ASN A 564 0.55 -32.58 -7.40
CA ASN A 564 0.92 -32.60 -8.82
C ASN A 564 1.25 -34.00 -9.42
N GLU A 565 0.68 -35.08 -8.89
CA GLU A 565 0.84 -36.45 -9.39
C GLU A 565 0.26 -36.68 -10.79
N GLY A 566 -0.36 -35.66 -11.38
CA GLY A 566 -0.93 -35.72 -12.73
C GLY A 566 -2.07 -36.74 -12.88
N GLY A 567 -2.63 -37.22 -11.76
CA GLY A 567 -3.63 -38.28 -11.71
C GLY A 567 -3.11 -39.65 -12.15
N ILE A 568 -1.80 -39.90 -12.03
CA ILE A 568 -1.15 -41.13 -12.50
C ILE A 568 -1.57 -42.34 -11.67
N SER A 569 -1.63 -42.21 -10.35
CA SER A 569 -2.06 -43.26 -9.42
C SER A 569 -2.99 -42.72 -8.33
N PRO A 570 -4.24 -42.35 -8.68
CA PRO A 570 -5.15 -41.71 -7.73
C PRO A 570 -5.43 -42.60 -6.51
N GLY A 571 -5.12 -42.07 -5.32
CA GLY A 571 -5.39 -42.72 -4.03
C GLY A 571 -4.36 -43.78 -3.61
N VAL A 572 -3.25 -43.93 -4.34
CA VAL A 572 -2.08 -44.72 -3.90
C VAL A 572 -0.79 -44.11 -4.42
N VAL A 573 0.20 -43.89 -3.57
CA VAL A 573 1.55 -43.49 -3.97
C VAL A 573 2.39 -44.74 -4.23
N ASP A 574 2.76 -44.97 -5.49
CA ASP A 574 3.46 -46.18 -5.91
C ASP A 574 4.61 -45.93 -6.92
N GLN A 575 5.06 -47.00 -7.58
CA GLN A 575 6.16 -46.94 -8.53
C GLN A 575 5.83 -46.08 -9.78
N ALA A 576 4.56 -45.96 -10.15
CA ALA A 576 4.13 -45.14 -11.28
C ALA A 576 4.37 -43.65 -11.00
N ASP A 577 4.21 -43.20 -9.76
CA ASP A 577 4.54 -41.83 -9.35
C ASP A 577 6.04 -41.57 -9.40
N TYR A 578 6.87 -42.55 -9.02
CA TYR A 578 8.32 -42.42 -9.18
C TYR A 578 8.72 -42.32 -10.66
N ASP A 579 8.16 -43.20 -11.50
CA ASP A 579 8.47 -43.19 -12.93
C ASP A 579 8.01 -41.88 -13.58
N PHE A 580 6.89 -41.32 -13.10
CA PHE A 580 6.38 -40.02 -13.51
C PHE A 580 7.33 -38.89 -13.12
N TRP A 581 7.72 -38.79 -11.85
CA TRP A 581 8.72 -37.85 -11.37
C TRP A 581 10.04 -37.96 -12.15
N ALA A 582 10.56 -39.17 -12.31
CA ALA A 582 11.82 -39.42 -13.01
C ALA A 582 11.76 -38.96 -14.49
N SER A 583 10.60 -39.13 -15.13
CA SER A 583 10.37 -38.65 -16.50
C SER A 583 10.31 -37.12 -16.63
N ARG A 584 10.07 -36.43 -15.52
CA ARG A 584 9.92 -34.98 -15.43
C ARG A 584 11.09 -34.29 -14.72
N TYR A 585 12.09 -35.04 -14.25
CA TYR A 585 13.23 -34.48 -13.55
C TYR A 585 13.89 -33.33 -14.34
N GLY A 586 13.99 -32.17 -13.70
CA GLY A 586 14.46 -30.91 -14.27
C GLY A 586 13.39 -30.05 -14.93
N ALA A 587 12.11 -30.45 -14.93
CA ALA A 587 11.01 -29.60 -15.38
C ALA A 587 10.78 -28.46 -14.39
N THR A 588 10.68 -27.24 -14.88
CA THR A 588 10.37 -26.05 -14.09
C THR A 588 9.05 -25.44 -14.55
N ALA A 589 8.41 -24.64 -13.70
CA ALA A 589 7.35 -23.76 -14.13
C ALA A 589 7.85 -22.92 -15.31
N ALA A 590 7.15 -22.99 -16.45
CA ALA A 590 7.47 -22.14 -17.58
C ALA A 590 7.01 -20.72 -17.22
N THR A 591 7.93 -19.76 -17.16
CA THR A 591 7.55 -18.35 -17.15
C THR A 591 6.74 -18.09 -18.41
N SER A 592 5.56 -17.51 -18.21
CA SER A 592 4.63 -17.11 -19.26
C SER A 592 5.28 -16.11 -20.20
N THR A 593 6.06 -16.58 -21.18
CA THR A 593 6.18 -15.84 -22.43
C THR A 593 4.81 -15.91 -23.06
N SER A 594 4.09 -14.77 -23.04
CA SER A 594 2.86 -14.58 -23.80
C SER A 594 3.04 -15.20 -25.17
N SER A 595 2.46 -16.36 -25.42
CA SER A 595 2.34 -16.87 -26.76
C SER A 595 1.51 -15.83 -27.49
N ALA A 596 2.12 -15.09 -28.40
CA ALA A 596 1.41 -14.22 -29.31
C ALA A 596 0.40 -15.12 -30.04
N GLU A 597 -0.85 -15.09 -29.56
CA GLU A 597 -1.96 -15.71 -30.24
C GLU A 597 -1.98 -15.05 -31.61
N ALA A 598 -1.77 -15.86 -32.66
CA ALA A 598 -1.78 -15.36 -34.03
C ALA A 598 -3.17 -14.78 -34.29
N VAL A 599 -3.29 -13.46 -34.11
CA VAL A 599 -4.50 -12.69 -34.39
C VAL A 599 -4.90 -13.05 -35.82
N PRO A 600 -6.07 -13.66 -36.04
CA PRO A 600 -6.56 -13.91 -37.39
C PRO A 600 -6.65 -12.57 -38.11
N GLU A 601 -5.83 -12.37 -39.16
CA GLU A 601 -5.79 -11.10 -39.87
C GLU A 601 -7.22 -10.69 -40.28
N PRO A 602 -7.68 -9.48 -39.91
CA PRO A 602 -9.02 -9.05 -40.24
C PRO A 602 -9.12 -8.89 -41.75
N THR A 603 -9.91 -9.75 -42.42
CA THR A 603 -10.63 -9.63 -43.71
C THR A 603 -10.27 -8.50 -44.70
N GLY A 604 -9.01 -8.06 -44.80
CA GLY A 604 -8.55 -6.99 -45.68
C GLY A 604 -8.56 -7.41 -47.14
N LEU A 605 -8.29 -8.70 -47.38
CA LEU A 605 -8.44 -9.32 -48.70
C LEU A 605 -9.90 -9.35 -49.18
N VAL A 606 -10.88 -9.45 -48.28
CA VAL A 606 -12.31 -9.42 -48.65
C VAL A 606 -12.76 -8.00 -49.04
N LEU A 607 -12.25 -6.97 -48.36
CA LEU A 607 -12.53 -5.57 -48.73
C LEU A 607 -11.82 -5.14 -50.03
N LEU A 608 -10.61 -5.64 -50.30
CA LEU A 608 -9.92 -5.44 -51.58
C LEU A 608 -10.64 -6.12 -52.76
N LEU A 609 -11.15 -7.33 -52.55
CA LEU A 609 -11.95 -8.04 -53.57
C LEU A 609 -13.33 -7.41 -53.79
N ALA A 610 -13.99 -6.93 -52.73
CA ALA A 610 -15.27 -6.21 -52.84
C ALA A 610 -15.10 -4.84 -53.54
N GLY A 611 -14.00 -4.13 -53.29
CA GLY A 611 -13.66 -2.87 -53.96
C GLY A 611 -13.33 -3.04 -55.45
N ALA A 612 -12.70 -4.15 -55.84
CA ALA A 612 -12.40 -4.46 -57.24
C ALA A 612 -13.67 -4.84 -58.04
N LEU A 613 -14.63 -5.53 -57.42
CA LEU A 613 -15.90 -5.89 -58.06
C LEU A 613 -16.86 -4.70 -58.22
N GLY A 614 -16.82 -3.71 -57.32
CA GLY A 614 -17.62 -2.49 -57.41
C GLY A 614 -17.22 -1.54 -58.55
N ARG A 615 -15.96 -1.57 -59.01
CA ARG A 615 -15.50 -0.73 -60.13
C ARG A 615 -15.82 -1.32 -61.51
N ALA A 616 -16.12 -2.62 -61.61
CA ALA A 616 -16.46 -3.27 -62.87
C ALA A 616 -17.92 -3.01 -63.33
N THR A 617 -18.83 -2.62 -62.43
CA THR A 617 -20.24 -2.38 -62.75
C THR A 617 -20.60 -0.90 -62.97
N GLY A 618 -19.71 0.03 -62.61
CA GLY A 618 -19.93 1.48 -62.75
C GLY A 618 -19.60 2.08 -64.12
N GLN A 619 -18.99 1.33 -65.06
CA GLN A 619 -18.62 1.83 -66.40
C GLN A 619 -19.65 1.54 -67.51
N ARG A 620 -20.88 1.13 -67.19
CA ARG A 620 -21.97 1.02 -68.16
C ARG A 620 -23.24 1.74 -67.70
N ARG A 621 -23.25 3.07 -67.84
CA ARG A 621 -24.43 3.89 -68.14
C ARG A 621 -23.97 5.29 -68.60
N ARG A 622 -23.88 5.45 -69.92
CA ARG A 622 -24.19 6.69 -70.64
C ARG A 622 -25.65 6.60 -71.08
#